data_AF-A0A351UKZ2-F1
#
_entry.id   AF-A0A351UKZ2-F1
#
_cell.length_a   1.000
_cell.length_b   1.000
_cell.length_c   1.000
_cell.angle_alpha   90.00
_cell.angle_beta   90.00
_cell.angle_gamma   90.00
#
_symmetry.space_group_name_H-M   'P 1'
#
loop_
_entity.id
_entity.type
_entity.pdbx_description
1 polymer ?
#
loop_
_entity_poly.entity_id
_entity_poly.type
_entity_poly.pdbx_seq_one_letter_code
_entity_poly.pdbx_strand_id
1 'polypeptide(L)'
;MWTRALGPLIKVNLYIRIYAEDTMKKLILVTLTALAVASMSLRAQGGAIDELFTNSAPRVAAPAVSGPAIVGQPVGQAPVQREWLVLVFINGVNDLGLLGFADKSINDMEKVGSNDKMAVVVEYGILGIADPATRTLKIPKGTKTIYIKQDADAGKITSQIISTSTASDMGSVNSMVRFAKRAIRRYPANKLALVIWNHGAGRLGISYDDMTKNHMEVDQLGQGLAQIKSELGHNINVFATDACLMQMAAVAYELRNSADVIVGSEEVIPGNSYPYDTILGQLGVNTGMNAEQLGVVMVDAYKASYPAYAAASGNAGSGEVVTLSALRTSALPGFVGKLNNWVDAVMNDPQALKIATSKAAVDGAYYFYMEDSKDLYTYISSVNSKLGIKGPGAKNAGTALQNYIKNSLIIRNGVLPVSVKAQGMAIYIPELTYNSSNYEKLAFAADSYWDDYLRTMMEERLK
;
A
#
# COMPACT_ATOMS: atom_id res chain seq x y z
N MET A 1 -43.05 36.73 34.91
CA MET A 1 -42.04 37.31 35.81
C MET A 1 -40.77 36.49 35.64
N TRP A 2 -39.68 37.13 35.19
CA TRP A 2 -38.26 36.66 35.10
C TRP A 2 -37.96 35.50 34.14
N THR A 3 -37.55 35.67 32.87
CA THR A 3 -36.31 36.22 32.23
C THR A 3 -34.95 35.65 32.67
N ARG A 4 -34.28 35.04 31.67
CA ARG A 4 -32.87 35.19 31.26
C ARG A 4 -31.76 34.86 32.27
N ALA A 5 -31.05 33.77 32.02
CA ALA A 5 -29.58 33.71 31.98
C ALA A 5 -29.12 32.32 31.53
N LEU A 6 -28.59 32.18 30.31
CA LEU A 6 -27.61 31.14 29.89
C LEU A 6 -27.12 31.38 28.44
N GLY A 7 -27.07 32.65 28.01
CA GLY A 7 -26.65 33.07 26.67
C GLY A 7 -25.14 33.30 26.43
N PRO A 8 -24.23 33.45 27.42
CA PRO A 8 -22.82 33.75 27.09
C PRO A 8 -21.85 32.55 27.05
N LEU A 9 -22.15 31.39 27.66
CA LEU A 9 -21.16 30.30 27.80
C LEU A 9 -21.02 29.39 26.56
N ILE A 10 -21.99 29.42 25.64
CA ILE A 10 -21.95 28.62 24.40
C ILE A 10 -21.25 29.38 23.25
N LYS A 11 -21.13 30.71 23.31
CA LYS A 11 -20.45 31.50 22.26
C LYS A 11 -18.94 31.64 22.44
N VAL A 12 -18.39 31.41 23.64
CA VAL A 12 -16.93 31.43 23.86
C VAL A 12 -16.27 30.14 23.36
N ASN A 13 -16.97 29.00 23.42
CA ASN A 13 -16.43 27.72 22.96
C ASN A 13 -16.42 27.56 21.42
N LEU A 14 -17.25 28.31 20.70
CA LEU A 14 -17.25 28.33 19.23
C LEU A 14 -16.19 29.30 18.66
N TYR A 15 -15.84 30.36 19.40
CA TYR A 15 -14.82 31.33 18.95
C TYR A 15 -13.38 30.81 19.12
N ILE A 16 -13.13 29.94 20.10
CA ILE A 16 -11.80 29.33 20.31
C ILE A 16 -11.50 28.23 19.27
N ARG A 17 -12.53 27.52 18.77
CA ARG A 17 -12.36 26.52 17.70
C ARG A 17 -12.05 27.12 16.34
N ILE A 18 -12.62 28.27 16.00
CA ILE A 18 -12.40 28.93 14.69
C ILE A 18 -11.02 29.60 14.62
N TYR A 19 -10.46 30.07 15.74
CA TYR A 19 -9.11 30.66 15.75
C TYR A 19 -7.98 29.62 15.74
N ALA A 20 -8.21 28.40 16.26
CA ALA A 20 -7.21 27.33 16.28
C ALA A 20 -7.04 26.62 14.92
N GLU A 21 -8.08 26.57 14.08
CA GLU A 21 -7.98 25.98 12.74
C GLU A 21 -7.33 26.93 11.72
N ASP A 22 -7.51 28.25 11.85
CA ASP A 22 -6.94 29.22 10.91
C ASP A 22 -5.44 29.50 11.17
N THR A 23 -4.99 29.33 12.43
CA THR A 23 -3.55 29.42 12.76
C THR A 23 -2.76 28.17 12.37
N MET A 24 -3.37 26.97 12.40
CA MET A 24 -2.72 25.75 11.89
C MET A 24 -2.61 25.72 10.36
N LYS A 25 -3.62 26.22 9.63
CA LYS A 25 -3.56 26.33 8.16
C LYS A 25 -2.50 27.34 7.68
N LYS A 26 -2.27 28.42 8.44
CA LYS A 26 -1.22 29.40 8.14
C LYS A 26 0.19 28.93 8.51
N LEU A 27 0.36 28.05 9.50
CA LEU A 27 1.69 27.50 9.85
C LEU A 27 2.20 26.48 8.81
N ILE A 28 1.29 25.76 8.16
CA ILE A 28 1.61 24.80 7.08
C ILE A 28 1.92 25.53 5.76
N LEU A 29 1.34 26.72 5.53
CA LEU A 29 1.58 27.49 4.29
C LEU A 29 2.88 28.31 4.30
N VAL A 30 3.47 28.57 5.47
CA VAL A 30 4.68 29.43 5.60
C VAL A 30 6.01 28.65 5.59
N THR A 31 5.99 27.31 5.58
CA THR A 31 7.22 26.50 5.50
C THR A 31 7.59 26.01 4.09
N LEU A 32 6.84 26.42 3.05
CA LEU A 32 7.09 26.04 1.65
C LEU A 32 7.67 27.17 0.76
N THR A 33 8.04 28.33 1.30
CA THR A 33 8.54 29.47 0.52
C THR A 33 9.78 30.18 1.11
N ALA A 34 10.74 29.43 1.64
CA ALA A 34 12.08 29.97 1.88
C ALA A 34 13.16 28.88 1.85
N LEU A 35 13.72 28.61 0.67
CA LEU A 35 15.15 28.28 0.42
C LEU A 35 15.35 27.84 -1.03
N ALA A 36 15.05 28.76 -1.96
CA ALA A 36 15.57 28.71 -3.31
C ALA A 36 16.42 29.96 -3.52
N VAL A 37 17.67 29.94 -3.05
CA VAL A 37 18.86 30.62 -3.61
C VAL A 37 20.04 30.18 -2.75
N ALA A 38 20.92 29.33 -3.31
CA ALA A 38 22.38 29.29 -3.13
C ALA A 38 22.94 27.87 -3.29
N SER A 39 23.34 27.51 -4.51
CA SER A 39 24.55 26.72 -4.77
C SER A 39 24.75 26.55 -6.28
N MET A 40 25.03 27.67 -6.96
CA MET A 40 25.95 27.63 -8.09
C MET A 40 27.37 27.73 -7.53
N SER A 41 28.30 27.03 -8.19
CA SER A 41 29.76 26.98 -7.94
C SER A 41 30.21 25.81 -7.05
N LEU A 42 30.59 24.69 -7.65
CA LEU A 42 32.01 24.33 -7.83
C LEU A 42 32.14 23.01 -8.59
N ARG A 43 32.91 23.07 -9.67
CA ARG A 43 33.27 21.99 -10.58
C ARG A 43 34.75 21.65 -10.34
N ALA A 44 35.10 20.40 -10.62
CA ALA A 44 36.46 19.86 -10.86
C ALA A 44 37.26 19.53 -9.58
N GLN A 45 38.07 18.47 -9.45
CA GLN A 45 38.76 17.50 -10.34
C GLN A 45 38.88 16.17 -9.54
N GLY A 46 39.22 14.98 -10.04
CA GLY A 46 39.81 14.52 -11.29
C GLY A 46 39.93 12.98 -11.24
N GLY A 47 40.05 12.35 -12.41
CA GLY A 47 40.21 10.90 -12.54
C GLY A 47 41.66 10.44 -12.41
N ALA A 48 41.84 9.15 -12.07
CA ALA A 48 42.94 8.26 -12.47
C ALA A 48 42.89 6.99 -11.60
N ILE A 49 42.14 5.96 -12.01
CA ILE A 49 42.22 4.61 -11.41
C ILE A 49 42.27 3.47 -12.44
N ASP A 50 42.29 3.77 -13.74
CA ASP A 50 42.28 2.76 -14.81
C ASP A 50 43.67 2.34 -15.35
N GLU A 51 44.78 2.82 -14.78
CA GLU A 51 46.14 2.52 -15.29
C GLU A 51 47.02 1.65 -14.37
N LEU A 52 46.46 0.99 -13.34
CA LEU A 52 47.25 0.15 -12.42
C LEU A 52 47.08 -1.37 -12.56
N PHE A 53 46.35 -1.85 -13.58
CA PHE A 53 46.12 -3.30 -13.77
C PHE A 53 46.55 -3.88 -15.12
N THR A 54 47.23 -3.11 -15.96
CA THR A 54 47.75 -3.59 -17.26
C THR A 54 49.27 -3.65 -17.25
N ASN A 55 49.86 -4.63 -16.55
CA ASN A 55 51.16 -5.20 -16.89
C ASN A 55 51.41 -6.51 -16.14
N SER A 56 51.09 -7.62 -16.79
CA SER A 56 51.42 -8.98 -16.33
C SER A 56 52.71 -9.46 -17.00
N ALA A 57 53.67 -9.94 -16.20
CA ALA A 57 54.78 -10.77 -16.65
C ALA A 57 54.66 -12.17 -15.99
N PRO A 58 55.10 -13.26 -16.66
CA PRO A 58 54.67 -14.62 -16.35
C PRO A 58 55.36 -15.19 -15.09
N ARG A 59 54.57 -15.77 -14.18
CA ARG A 59 55.07 -16.54 -13.02
C ARG A 59 55.18 -18.02 -13.36
N VAL A 60 56.37 -18.57 -13.10
CA VAL A 60 56.72 -20.00 -13.18
C VAL A 60 55.96 -20.77 -12.09
N ALA A 61 55.37 -21.91 -12.44
CA ALA A 61 54.57 -22.75 -11.55
C ALA A 61 55.44 -23.53 -10.55
N ALA A 62 55.08 -23.46 -9.26
CA ALA A 62 55.59 -24.33 -8.21
C ALA A 62 54.58 -25.46 -7.91
N PRO A 63 55.03 -26.65 -7.47
CA PRO A 63 54.15 -27.81 -7.30
C PRO A 63 53.19 -27.66 -6.12
N ALA A 64 51.99 -28.22 -6.27
CA ALA A 64 50.90 -28.13 -5.31
C ALA A 64 51.20 -28.92 -4.03
N VAL A 65 51.07 -28.25 -2.87
CA VAL A 65 51.11 -28.87 -1.55
C VAL A 65 49.67 -29.15 -1.13
N SER A 66 49.35 -30.40 -0.81
CA SER A 66 48.01 -30.82 -0.36
C SER A 66 47.67 -30.20 1.00
N GLY A 67 46.63 -29.37 1.05
CA GLY A 67 46.08 -28.82 2.30
C GLY A 67 45.32 -29.88 3.12
N PRO A 68 45.15 -29.66 4.43
CA PRO A 68 44.49 -30.61 5.32
C PRO A 68 43.00 -30.76 5.00
N ALA A 69 42.49 -31.98 5.20
CA ALA A 69 41.11 -32.37 4.92
C ALA A 69 40.10 -31.45 5.61
N ILE A 70 39.11 -31.00 4.84
CA ILE A 70 37.97 -30.23 5.32
C ILE A 70 37.15 -31.15 6.25
N VAL A 71 37.09 -30.80 7.53
CA VAL A 71 36.14 -31.39 8.48
C VAL A 71 34.74 -31.03 7.98
N GLY A 72 33.95 -32.05 7.64
CA GLY A 72 32.59 -31.88 7.13
C GLY A 72 31.74 -31.06 8.11
N GLN A 73 31.19 -29.95 7.60
CA GLN A 73 30.08 -29.25 8.25
C GLN A 73 28.94 -30.26 8.48
N PRO A 74 28.25 -30.22 9.63
CA PRO A 74 27.08 -31.07 9.82
C PRO A 74 26.09 -30.75 8.70
N VAL A 75 25.66 -31.80 7.98
CA VAL A 75 24.63 -31.73 6.96
C VAL A 75 23.37 -31.21 7.64
N GLY A 76 23.08 -29.91 7.46
CA GLY A 76 21.86 -29.32 7.95
C GLY A 76 20.67 -30.10 7.41
N GLN A 77 19.69 -30.40 8.25
CA GLN A 77 18.41 -30.96 7.82
C GLN A 77 17.94 -30.25 6.55
N ALA A 78 17.46 -31.03 5.58
CA ALA A 78 16.78 -30.47 4.42
C ALA A 78 15.74 -29.45 4.90
N PRO A 79 15.67 -28.25 4.30
CA PRO A 79 14.74 -27.22 4.74
C PRO A 79 13.32 -27.80 4.79
N VAL A 80 12.66 -27.74 5.94
CA VAL A 80 11.24 -28.08 6.02
C VAL A 80 10.49 -27.08 5.15
N GLN A 81 9.99 -27.54 4.00
CA GLN A 81 9.17 -26.74 3.10
C GLN A 81 7.82 -26.48 3.79
N ARG A 82 7.58 -25.22 4.13
CA ARG A 82 6.36 -24.77 4.79
C ARG A 82 5.22 -24.62 3.78
N GLU A 83 3.99 -24.53 4.25
CA GLU A 83 2.88 -24.17 3.37
C GLU A 83 2.87 -22.67 3.07
N TRP A 84 3.09 -21.84 4.09
CA TRP A 84 3.07 -20.39 3.95
C TRP A 84 4.34 -19.73 4.51
N LEU A 85 4.88 -18.80 3.75
CA LEU A 85 5.75 -17.74 4.23
C LEU A 85 4.93 -16.45 4.21
N VAL A 86 4.82 -15.79 5.36
CA VAL A 86 4.20 -14.47 5.50
C VAL A 86 5.30 -13.48 5.80
N LEU A 87 5.43 -12.48 4.94
CA LEU A 87 6.39 -11.39 5.05
C LEU A 87 5.65 -10.10 5.34
N VAL A 88 6.08 -9.37 6.35
CA VAL A 88 5.57 -8.02 6.64
C VAL A 88 6.74 -7.04 6.63
N PHE A 89 6.69 -6.07 5.75
CA PHE A 89 7.68 -5.00 5.65
C PHE A 89 7.11 -3.74 6.30
N ILE A 90 7.58 -3.44 7.51
CA ILE A 90 7.05 -2.36 8.36
C ILE A 90 8.00 -1.17 8.31
N ASN A 91 7.65 -0.20 7.47
CA ASN A 91 8.29 1.11 7.54
C ASN A 91 7.56 1.94 8.61
N GLY A 92 8.15 2.06 9.80
CA GLY A 92 7.70 2.94 10.87
C GLY A 92 8.59 4.17 11.02
N VAL A 93 9.34 4.57 9.99
CA VAL A 93 10.29 5.70 10.03
C VAL A 93 9.55 7.00 9.72
N ASN A 94 8.46 7.26 10.44
CA ASN A 94 7.56 8.41 10.33
C ASN A 94 6.69 8.53 11.60
N ASP A 95 5.63 9.33 11.55
CA ASP A 95 4.67 9.52 12.62
C ASP A 95 3.99 8.22 13.09
N LEU A 96 3.76 7.24 12.22
CA LEU A 96 3.11 5.99 12.61
C LEU A 96 3.98 5.15 13.56
N GLY A 97 5.30 5.22 13.42
CA GLY A 97 6.24 4.64 14.38
C GLY A 97 6.24 5.42 15.70
N LEU A 98 6.23 6.75 15.63
CA LEU A 98 6.20 7.61 16.83
C LEU A 98 4.95 7.39 17.68
N LEU A 99 3.82 7.09 17.03
CA LEU A 99 2.54 6.81 17.66
C LEU A 99 2.43 5.34 18.13
N GLY A 100 3.44 4.50 17.89
CA GLY A 100 3.51 3.11 18.35
C GLY A 100 2.65 2.12 17.56
N PHE A 101 2.14 2.50 16.39
CA PHE A 101 1.32 1.59 15.57
C PHE A 101 2.16 0.45 14.99
N ALA A 102 3.41 0.71 14.63
CA ALA A 102 4.34 -0.32 14.15
C ALA A 102 4.61 -1.39 15.23
N ASP A 103 4.87 -0.96 16.48
CA ASP A 103 5.07 -1.86 17.63
C ASP A 103 3.81 -2.69 17.90
N LYS A 104 2.62 -2.06 17.87
CA LYS A 104 1.34 -2.76 18.04
C LYS A 104 1.13 -3.84 16.98
N SER A 105 1.36 -3.55 15.70
CA SER A 105 1.21 -4.54 14.62
C SER A 105 2.15 -5.73 14.79
N ILE A 106 3.38 -5.51 15.28
CA ILE A 106 4.32 -6.59 15.58
C ILE A 106 3.84 -7.44 16.76
N ASN A 107 3.43 -6.81 17.86
CA ASN A 107 2.91 -7.54 19.02
C ASN A 107 1.61 -8.30 18.69
N ASP A 108 0.76 -7.77 17.79
CA ASP A 108 -0.40 -8.51 17.29
C ASP A 108 0.02 -9.78 16.53
N MET A 109 1.10 -9.75 15.75
CA MET A 109 1.65 -10.97 15.13
C MET A 109 2.23 -11.94 16.18
N GLU A 110 2.86 -11.44 17.23
CA GLU A 110 3.44 -12.25 18.32
C GLU A 110 2.40 -12.96 19.18
N LYS A 111 1.12 -12.55 19.17
CA LYS A 111 0.05 -13.34 19.82
C LYS A 111 -0.14 -14.73 19.20
N VAL A 112 0.27 -14.91 17.94
CA VAL A 112 0.13 -16.17 17.19
C VAL A 112 1.48 -16.81 16.91
N GLY A 113 2.45 -16.04 16.40
CA GLY A 113 3.76 -16.55 16.05
C GLY A 113 3.81 -17.41 14.78
N SER A 114 5.02 -17.84 14.45
CA SER A 114 5.28 -18.85 13.42
C SER A 114 5.09 -20.28 13.96
N ASN A 115 4.79 -21.24 13.09
CA ASN A 115 4.67 -22.66 13.40
C ASN A 115 5.34 -23.55 12.32
N ASP A 116 5.17 -24.87 12.41
CA ASP A 116 5.84 -25.83 11.51
C ASP A 116 5.40 -25.73 10.04
N LYS A 117 4.20 -25.18 9.78
CA LYS A 117 3.63 -25.03 8.44
C LYS A 117 3.58 -23.58 7.95
N MET A 118 3.80 -22.61 8.83
CA MET A 118 3.73 -21.17 8.53
C MET A 118 4.90 -20.44 9.18
N ALA A 119 5.71 -19.75 8.38
CA ALA A 119 6.72 -18.80 8.88
C ALA A 119 6.19 -17.38 8.74
N VAL A 120 6.32 -16.58 9.79
CA VAL A 120 6.02 -15.14 9.78
C VAL A 120 7.32 -14.39 10.06
N VAL A 121 7.75 -13.57 9.11
CA VAL A 121 9.01 -12.83 9.16
C VAL A 121 8.72 -11.35 8.93
N VAL A 122 9.30 -10.51 9.77
CA VAL A 122 9.09 -9.06 9.71
C VAL A 122 10.43 -8.36 9.55
N GLU A 123 10.53 -7.44 8.60
CA GLU A 123 11.59 -6.44 8.58
C GLU A 123 11.01 -5.07 8.93
N TYR A 124 11.65 -4.40 9.88
CA TYR A 124 11.16 -3.12 10.39
C TYR A 124 12.29 -2.13 10.71
N GLY A 125 11.91 -0.86 10.65
CA GLY A 125 12.63 0.31 11.11
C GLY A 125 11.59 1.23 11.73
N ILE A 126 11.80 1.65 12.97
CA ILE A 126 10.80 2.38 13.75
C ILE A 126 11.45 3.62 14.33
N LEU A 127 10.91 4.79 13.95
CA LEU A 127 11.14 6.04 14.65
C LEU A 127 10.32 6.01 15.93
N GLY A 128 10.96 6.17 17.08
CA GLY A 128 10.29 6.07 18.38
C GLY A 128 10.63 7.22 19.32
N ILE A 129 10.17 7.09 20.56
CA ILE A 129 10.49 8.01 21.66
C ILE A 129 11.46 7.29 22.60
N ALA A 130 12.66 7.83 22.77
CA ALA A 130 13.70 7.27 23.64
C ALA A 130 13.38 7.51 25.12
N ASP A 131 12.84 8.69 25.43
CA ASP A 131 12.42 9.08 26.77
C ASP A 131 11.14 9.92 26.67
N PRO A 132 10.00 9.41 27.15
CA PRO A 132 8.72 10.13 27.16
C PRO A 132 8.74 11.42 27.99
N ALA A 133 9.55 11.49 29.05
CA ALA A 133 9.62 12.66 29.93
C ALA A 133 10.29 13.84 29.23
N THR A 134 11.37 13.57 28.48
CA THR A 134 12.10 14.59 27.72
C THR A 134 11.63 14.72 26.26
N ARG A 135 10.76 13.81 25.79
CA ARG A 135 10.31 13.71 24.38
C ARG A 135 11.47 13.59 23.39
N THR A 136 12.55 12.93 23.81
CA THR A 136 13.72 12.73 22.95
C THR A 136 13.45 11.62 21.94
N LEU A 137 13.80 11.84 20.66
CA LEU A 137 13.59 10.86 19.58
C LEU A 137 14.55 9.67 19.69
N LYS A 138 14.02 8.47 19.44
CA LYS A 138 14.79 7.24 19.17
C LYS A 138 14.86 7.04 17.66
N ILE A 139 15.97 7.47 17.07
CA ILE A 139 16.23 7.33 15.64
C ILE A 139 16.69 5.89 15.33
N PRO A 140 16.07 5.18 14.38
CA PRO A 140 16.51 3.85 13.97
C PRO A 140 17.88 3.95 13.26
N LYS A 141 18.83 3.11 13.68
CA LYS A 141 20.17 3.00 13.06
C LYS A 141 20.19 1.83 12.08
N GLY A 142 19.30 1.87 11.09
CA GLY A 142 19.07 0.77 10.14
C GLY A 142 17.84 -0.09 10.47
N THR A 143 17.70 -1.22 9.80
CA THR A 143 16.55 -2.12 9.95
C THR A 143 16.89 -3.40 10.71
N LYS A 144 15.86 -4.00 11.30
CA LYS A 144 15.92 -5.30 11.98
C LYS A 144 14.98 -6.26 11.27
N THR A 145 15.42 -7.50 11.09
CA THR A 145 14.56 -8.60 10.66
C THR A 145 14.35 -9.54 11.85
N ILE A 146 13.10 -9.88 12.15
CA ILE A 146 12.71 -10.81 13.23
C ILE A 146 11.93 -11.99 12.66
N TYR A 147 12.10 -13.15 13.29
CA TYR A 147 11.22 -14.31 13.09
C TYR A 147 10.19 -14.31 14.20
N ILE A 148 8.92 -14.13 13.86
CA ILE A 148 7.86 -13.94 14.85
C ILE A 148 7.66 -15.23 15.63
N LYS A 149 7.85 -15.14 16.95
CA LYS A 149 7.55 -16.21 17.91
C LYS A 149 6.33 -15.82 18.73
N GLN A 150 5.59 -16.84 19.14
CA GLN A 150 4.45 -16.61 20.00
C GLN A 150 4.91 -16.14 21.38
N ASP A 151 4.31 -15.08 21.88
CA ASP A 151 4.44 -14.65 23.27
C ASP A 151 3.14 -14.04 23.80
N ALA A 152 3.15 -13.65 25.07
CA ALA A 152 2.01 -13.04 25.75
C ALA A 152 2.23 -11.57 26.14
N ASP A 153 3.39 -10.99 25.83
CA ASP A 153 3.72 -9.59 26.13
C ASP A 153 3.22 -8.67 25.01
N ALA A 154 1.98 -8.21 25.15
CA ALA A 154 1.38 -7.28 24.19
C ALA A 154 2.03 -5.88 24.14
N GLY A 155 3.01 -5.59 25.00
CA GLY A 155 3.65 -4.29 25.13
C GLY A 155 5.09 -4.24 24.63
N LYS A 156 5.70 -5.36 24.24
CA LYS A 156 7.10 -5.41 23.81
C LYS A 156 7.32 -6.44 22.71
N ILE A 157 8.08 -6.02 21.70
CA ILE A 157 8.60 -6.94 20.68
C ILE A 157 9.62 -7.87 21.34
N THR A 158 9.28 -9.16 21.47
CA THR A 158 10.16 -10.16 22.12
C THR A 158 10.86 -11.08 21.12
N SER A 159 10.38 -11.13 19.88
CA SER A 159 10.89 -12.00 18.83
C SER A 159 12.37 -11.77 18.55
N GLN A 160 13.07 -12.89 18.31
CA GLN A 160 14.50 -12.89 18.06
C GLN A 160 14.85 -12.12 16.78
N ILE A 161 15.80 -11.21 16.88
CA ILE A 161 16.45 -10.56 15.73
C ILE A 161 17.30 -11.61 15.01
N ILE A 162 16.96 -11.87 13.75
CA ILE A 162 17.64 -12.85 12.88
C ILE A 162 18.57 -12.20 11.86
N SER A 163 18.45 -10.88 11.65
CA SER A 163 19.31 -10.07 10.80
C SER A 163 19.19 -8.60 11.18
N THR A 164 20.25 -7.84 10.93
CA THR A 164 20.25 -6.37 10.98
C THR A 164 20.86 -5.84 9.70
N SER A 165 20.41 -4.67 9.25
CA SER A 165 20.95 -4.00 8.07
C SER A 165 21.25 -2.55 8.40
N THR A 166 22.37 -2.03 7.90
CA THR A 166 22.70 -0.60 7.99
C THR A 166 21.90 0.24 6.98
N ALA A 167 21.30 -0.37 5.96
CA ALA A 167 20.37 0.32 5.08
C ALA A 167 19.17 0.80 5.90
N SER A 168 19.01 2.12 6.01
CA SER A 168 17.96 2.77 6.80
C SER A 168 16.75 3.19 5.96
N ASP A 169 16.91 3.29 4.64
CA ASP A 169 15.85 3.72 3.73
C ASP A 169 14.82 2.60 3.55
N MET A 170 13.71 2.71 4.28
CA MET A 170 12.56 1.82 4.13
C MET A 170 11.57 2.30 3.08
N GLY A 171 11.78 3.48 2.48
CA GLY A 171 11.10 3.90 1.26
C GLY A 171 11.68 3.30 -0.01
N SER A 172 12.87 2.69 0.05
CA SER A 172 13.50 2.08 -1.12
C SER A 172 12.94 0.69 -1.44
N VAL A 173 12.51 0.48 -2.69
CA VAL A 173 12.09 -0.83 -3.21
C VAL A 173 13.19 -1.89 -3.06
N ASN A 174 14.46 -1.49 -3.17
CA ASN A 174 15.58 -2.41 -3.01
C ASN A 174 15.67 -2.97 -1.58
N SER A 175 15.21 -2.22 -0.57
CA SER A 175 15.15 -2.69 0.82
C SER A 175 14.12 -3.80 0.96
N MET A 176 12.90 -3.58 0.43
CA MET A 176 11.85 -4.59 0.35
C MET A 176 12.31 -5.85 -0.40
N VAL A 177 12.90 -5.71 -1.58
CA VAL A 177 13.37 -6.85 -2.39
C VAL A 177 14.46 -7.63 -1.66
N ARG A 178 15.44 -6.94 -1.05
CA ARG A 178 16.51 -7.60 -0.27
C ARG A 178 15.93 -8.39 0.91
N PHE A 179 14.98 -7.81 1.63
CA PHE A 179 14.26 -8.49 2.71
C PHE A 179 13.58 -9.76 2.21
N ALA A 180 12.72 -9.63 1.20
CA ALA A 180 11.94 -10.75 0.68
C ALA A 180 12.83 -11.88 0.19
N LYS A 181 13.86 -11.57 -0.62
CA LYS A 181 14.81 -12.57 -1.13
C LYS A 181 15.55 -13.30 -0.01
N ARG A 182 15.99 -12.60 1.04
CA ARG A 182 16.61 -13.24 2.21
C ARG A 182 15.64 -14.18 2.93
N ALA A 183 14.41 -13.74 3.13
CA ALA A 183 13.41 -14.53 3.84
C ALA A 183 12.98 -15.77 3.04
N ILE A 184 12.76 -15.64 1.73
CA ILE A 184 12.44 -16.75 0.81
C ILE A 184 13.50 -17.85 0.88
N ARG A 185 14.79 -17.49 0.78
CA ARG A 185 15.88 -18.48 0.85
C ARG A 185 16.01 -19.14 2.21
N ARG A 186 15.72 -18.41 3.30
CA ARG A 186 15.89 -18.92 4.67
C ARG A 186 14.69 -19.74 5.15
N TYR A 187 13.49 -19.44 4.65
CA TYR A 187 12.22 -20.03 5.06
C TYR A 187 11.41 -20.46 3.83
N PRO A 188 11.87 -21.45 3.05
CA PRO A 188 11.17 -21.87 1.84
C PRO A 188 9.75 -22.36 2.18
N ALA A 189 8.79 -21.93 1.37
CA ALA A 189 7.39 -22.28 1.50
C ALA A 189 6.71 -22.42 0.13
N ASN A 190 5.61 -23.18 0.07
CA ASN A 190 4.80 -23.36 -1.14
C ASN A 190 4.11 -22.06 -1.57
N LYS A 191 3.76 -21.20 -0.61
CA LYS A 191 3.01 -19.97 -0.85
C LYS A 191 3.63 -18.79 -0.13
N LEU A 192 3.56 -17.62 -0.75
CA LEU A 192 4.02 -16.35 -0.19
C LEU A 192 2.86 -15.36 -0.01
N ALA A 193 2.71 -14.84 1.20
CA ALA A 193 2.01 -13.58 1.45
C ALA A 193 3.05 -12.48 1.74
N LEU A 194 2.95 -11.34 1.09
CA LEU A 194 3.79 -10.16 1.33
C LEU A 194 2.89 -8.96 1.65
N VAL A 195 3.09 -8.37 2.82
CA VAL A 195 2.38 -7.18 3.30
C VAL A 195 3.34 -6.01 3.40
N ILE A 196 2.98 -4.87 2.81
CA ILE A 196 3.68 -3.59 2.99
C ILE A 196 2.86 -2.72 3.93
N TRP A 197 3.47 -2.31 5.04
CA TRP A 197 2.83 -1.51 6.08
C TRP A 197 3.48 -0.12 6.16
N ASN A 198 2.68 0.93 5.99
CA ASN A 198 3.03 2.35 6.15
C ASN A 198 1.81 3.25 5.82
N HIS A 199 2.01 4.55 5.65
CA HIS A 199 1.23 5.40 4.76
C HIS A 199 1.24 4.91 3.30
N GLY A 200 0.17 5.27 2.60
CA GLY A 200 0.00 5.10 1.16
C GLY A 200 -0.77 6.28 0.57
N ALA A 201 -0.61 6.50 -0.72
CA ALA A 201 -1.28 7.58 -1.44
C ALA A 201 -1.73 7.14 -2.84
N GLY A 202 -2.14 5.87 -2.95
CA GLY A 202 -2.63 5.27 -4.19
C GLY A 202 -1.60 5.39 -5.31
N ARG A 203 -1.96 6.09 -6.40
CA ARG A 203 -1.06 6.32 -7.55
C ARG A 203 0.25 7.05 -7.20
N LEU A 204 0.30 7.76 -6.07
CA LEU A 204 1.50 8.48 -5.64
C LEU A 204 2.51 7.59 -4.90
N GLY A 205 2.15 6.34 -4.57
CA GLY A 205 3.08 5.39 -3.98
C GLY A 205 2.77 5.01 -2.53
N ILE A 206 3.74 4.33 -1.91
CA ILE A 206 3.62 3.68 -0.59
C ILE A 206 4.97 3.72 0.15
N SER A 207 4.95 3.49 1.47
CA SER A 207 6.16 3.32 2.28
C SER A 207 6.97 4.62 2.43
N TYR A 208 6.33 5.68 2.89
CA TYR A 208 6.95 6.98 3.13
C TYR A 208 7.91 6.92 4.33
N ASP A 209 9.19 7.19 4.07
CA ASP A 209 10.27 7.27 5.05
C ASP A 209 10.66 8.75 5.26
N ASP A 210 10.29 9.31 6.40
CA ASP A 210 10.47 10.73 6.69
C ASP A 210 11.93 11.13 6.92
N MET A 211 12.80 10.17 7.23
CA MET A 211 14.20 10.45 7.47
C MET A 211 14.99 10.55 6.17
N THR A 212 14.70 9.66 5.23
CA THR A 212 15.37 9.63 3.91
C THR A 212 14.63 10.44 2.86
N LYS A 213 13.38 10.84 3.13
CA LYS A 213 12.46 11.52 2.21
C LYS A 213 12.14 10.69 0.97
N ASN A 214 12.29 9.38 1.08
CA ASN A 214 12.02 8.44 0.01
C ASN A 214 10.69 7.70 0.24
N HIS A 215 10.14 7.16 -0.84
CA HIS A 215 8.99 6.27 -0.86
C HIS A 215 9.04 5.42 -2.13
N MET A 216 8.24 4.35 -2.17
CA MET A 216 8.13 3.52 -3.37
C MET A 216 7.04 4.09 -4.26
N GLU A 217 7.43 4.60 -5.43
CA GLU A 217 6.47 4.87 -6.50
C GLU A 217 5.88 3.56 -7.04
N VAL A 218 4.71 3.63 -7.68
CA VAL A 218 3.93 2.45 -8.06
C VAL A 218 4.65 1.57 -9.10
N ASP A 219 5.33 2.19 -10.07
CA ASP A 219 6.17 1.51 -11.06
C ASP A 219 7.39 0.84 -10.42
N GLN A 220 8.03 1.51 -9.46
CA GLN A 220 9.12 0.92 -8.68
C GLN A 220 8.63 -0.29 -7.89
N LEU A 221 7.47 -0.19 -7.24
CA LEU A 221 6.84 -1.31 -6.54
C LEU A 221 6.59 -2.49 -7.50
N GLY A 222 6.05 -2.24 -8.69
CA GLY A 222 5.86 -3.25 -9.74
C GLY A 222 7.16 -3.97 -10.12
N GLN A 223 8.24 -3.20 -10.35
CA GLN A 223 9.57 -3.75 -10.62
C GLN A 223 10.10 -4.58 -9.44
N GLY A 224 9.88 -4.12 -8.21
CA GLY A 224 10.24 -4.84 -6.99
C GLY A 224 9.54 -6.20 -6.87
N LEU A 225 8.23 -6.23 -7.10
CA LEU A 225 7.47 -7.48 -7.06
C LEU A 225 7.90 -8.44 -8.18
N ALA A 226 8.26 -7.93 -9.36
CA ALA A 226 8.79 -8.75 -10.45
C ALA A 226 10.13 -9.42 -10.05
N GLN A 227 11.00 -8.70 -9.35
CA GLN A 227 12.25 -9.28 -8.82
C GLN A 227 12.01 -10.33 -7.73
N ILE A 228 10.97 -10.17 -6.91
CA ILE A 228 10.58 -11.15 -5.89
C ILE A 228 9.99 -12.39 -6.56
N LYS A 229 9.09 -12.22 -7.53
CA LYS A 229 8.57 -13.31 -8.38
C LYS A 229 9.69 -14.11 -9.04
N SER A 230 10.72 -13.44 -9.55
CA SER A 230 11.88 -14.12 -10.13
C SER A 230 12.67 -14.97 -9.13
N GLU A 231 12.68 -14.61 -7.84
CA GLU A 231 13.30 -15.42 -6.78
C GLU A 231 12.41 -16.63 -6.41
N LEU A 232 11.09 -16.44 -6.39
CA LEU A 232 10.13 -17.50 -6.10
C LEU A 232 9.99 -18.53 -7.22
N GLY A 233 10.13 -18.10 -8.48
CA GLY A 233 9.79 -18.89 -9.66
C GLY A 233 8.29 -18.92 -9.98
N HIS A 234 7.46 -18.24 -9.19
CA HIS A 234 6.03 -18.06 -9.41
C HIS A 234 5.54 -16.71 -8.82
N ASN A 235 4.29 -16.36 -9.07
CA ASN A 235 3.68 -15.14 -8.52
C ASN A 235 3.65 -15.19 -6.98
N ILE A 236 3.71 -14.02 -6.35
CA ILE A 236 3.36 -13.85 -4.94
C ILE A 236 1.88 -14.22 -4.78
N ASN A 237 1.55 -15.17 -3.92
CA ASN A 237 0.17 -15.65 -3.84
C ASN A 237 -0.77 -14.55 -3.31
N VAL A 238 -0.35 -13.84 -2.27
CA VAL A 238 -1.09 -12.66 -1.77
C VAL A 238 -0.12 -11.51 -1.60
N PHE A 239 -0.31 -10.43 -2.37
CA PHE A 239 0.29 -9.14 -2.08
C PHE A 239 -0.73 -8.25 -1.38
N ALA A 240 -0.38 -7.68 -0.24
CA ALA A 240 -1.28 -6.83 0.51
C ALA A 240 -0.62 -5.52 0.93
N THR A 241 -1.45 -4.48 1.05
CA THR A 241 -1.01 -3.16 1.52
C THR A 241 -1.82 -2.79 2.75
N ASP A 242 -1.16 -2.81 3.90
CA ASP A 242 -1.64 -2.18 5.12
C ASP A 242 -1.24 -0.69 5.07
N ALA A 243 -1.80 -0.02 4.06
CA ALA A 243 -1.56 1.36 3.70
C ALA A 243 -2.76 1.98 2.98
N CYS A 244 -2.92 3.29 3.12
CA CYS A 244 -4.04 4.05 2.58
C CYS A 244 -4.12 4.04 1.05
N LEU A 245 -5.35 4.00 0.50
CA LEU A 245 -5.68 4.34 -0.90
C LEU A 245 -5.06 3.42 -1.99
N MET A 246 -4.41 2.33 -1.60
CA MET A 246 -3.65 1.47 -2.51
C MET A 246 -4.53 0.58 -3.41
N GLN A 247 -5.81 0.40 -3.09
CA GLN A 247 -6.75 -0.38 -3.89
C GLN A 247 -7.33 0.43 -5.05
N MET A 248 -6.43 0.86 -5.93
CA MET A 248 -6.73 1.68 -7.10
C MET A 248 -6.41 0.90 -8.38
N ALA A 249 -7.23 1.06 -9.42
CA ALA A 249 -7.10 0.35 -10.69
C ALA A 249 -5.68 0.42 -11.29
N ALA A 250 -5.08 1.61 -11.32
CA ALA A 250 -3.73 1.79 -11.86
C ALA A 250 -2.65 1.07 -11.04
N VAL A 251 -2.79 1.08 -9.71
CA VAL A 251 -1.89 0.36 -8.81
C VAL A 251 -2.03 -1.15 -9.01
N ALA A 252 -3.25 -1.67 -8.90
CA ALA A 252 -3.51 -3.10 -9.05
C ALA A 252 -3.03 -3.64 -10.41
N TYR A 253 -3.27 -2.87 -11.47
CA TYR A 253 -2.86 -3.24 -12.82
C TYR A 253 -1.34 -3.25 -12.98
N GLU A 254 -0.61 -2.28 -12.42
CA GLU A 254 0.86 -2.29 -12.44
C GLU A 254 1.44 -3.58 -11.82
N LEU A 255 0.81 -4.08 -10.75
CA LEU A 255 1.27 -5.24 -10.00
C LEU A 255 0.78 -6.60 -10.55
N ARG A 256 -0.11 -6.59 -11.55
CA ARG A 256 -0.90 -7.75 -12.01
C ARG A 256 -0.09 -8.99 -12.39
N ASN A 257 1.13 -8.80 -12.88
CA ASN A 257 1.99 -9.87 -13.39
C ASN A 257 2.85 -10.52 -12.31
N SER A 258 2.81 -10.02 -11.06
CA SER A 258 3.70 -10.45 -9.98
C SER A 258 2.97 -11.01 -8.76
N ALA A 259 1.66 -10.85 -8.68
CA ALA A 259 0.82 -11.38 -7.61
C ALA A 259 -0.41 -12.13 -8.17
N ASP A 260 -0.96 -13.11 -7.44
CA ASP A 260 -2.22 -13.79 -7.79
C ASP A 260 -3.45 -13.04 -7.22
N VAL A 261 -3.33 -12.58 -5.98
CA VAL A 261 -4.35 -11.81 -5.26
C VAL A 261 -3.72 -10.53 -4.70
N ILE A 262 -4.43 -9.41 -4.86
CA ILE A 262 -4.07 -8.13 -4.24
C ILE A 262 -5.13 -7.77 -3.20
N VAL A 263 -4.69 -7.42 -2.00
CA VAL A 263 -5.56 -6.96 -0.90
C VAL A 263 -5.17 -5.54 -0.49
N GLY A 264 -6.13 -4.61 -0.46
CA GLY A 264 -5.86 -3.23 -0.12
C GLY A 264 -7.13 -2.44 0.19
N SER A 265 -6.93 -1.20 0.66
CA SER A 265 -8.01 -0.25 0.96
C SER A 265 -8.15 0.78 -0.15
N GLU A 266 -9.39 1.10 -0.51
CA GLU A 266 -9.70 2.23 -1.39
C GLU A 266 -9.64 3.56 -0.63
N GLU A 267 -9.82 3.50 0.69
CA GLU A 267 -9.81 4.59 1.66
C GLU A 267 -8.51 4.60 2.49
N VAL A 268 -8.36 5.60 3.36
CA VAL A 268 -7.40 5.58 4.47
C VAL A 268 -7.64 4.39 5.40
N ILE A 269 -6.54 3.83 5.93
CA ILE A 269 -6.58 2.77 6.94
C ILE A 269 -6.42 3.42 8.32
N PRO A 270 -7.32 3.16 9.28
CA PRO A 270 -7.16 3.68 10.63
C PRO A 270 -5.97 3.02 11.35
N GLY A 271 -5.37 3.73 12.31
CA GLY A 271 -4.09 3.35 12.94
C GLY A 271 -4.06 1.97 13.63
N ASN A 272 -5.22 1.36 13.93
CA ASN A 272 -5.26 -0.02 14.44
C ASN A 272 -4.74 -1.06 13.43
N SER A 273 -4.60 -0.71 12.15
CA SER A 273 -3.98 -1.52 11.10
C SER A 273 -4.71 -2.86 10.89
N TYR A 274 -4.16 -3.79 10.11
CA TYR A 274 -4.72 -5.13 9.97
C TYR A 274 -4.76 -5.87 11.32
N PRO A 275 -5.81 -6.65 11.62
CA PRO A 275 -5.87 -7.51 12.81
C PRO A 275 -5.00 -8.75 12.60
N TYR A 276 -3.67 -8.58 12.68
CA TYR A 276 -2.70 -9.62 12.36
C TYR A 276 -2.87 -10.90 13.18
N ASP A 277 -3.25 -10.79 14.46
CA ASP A 277 -3.54 -11.95 15.31
C ASP A 277 -4.69 -12.81 14.74
N THR A 278 -5.75 -12.15 14.30
CA THR A 278 -6.93 -12.83 13.75
C THR A 278 -6.62 -13.46 12.39
N ILE A 279 -5.92 -12.74 11.52
CA ILE A 279 -5.54 -13.21 10.18
C ILE A 279 -4.58 -14.41 10.29
N LEU A 280 -3.50 -14.26 11.06
CA LEU A 280 -2.50 -15.32 11.25
C LEU A 280 -3.07 -16.50 12.03
N GLY A 281 -3.98 -16.27 12.98
CA GLY A 281 -4.66 -17.33 13.71
C GLY A 281 -5.50 -18.21 12.78
N GLN A 282 -6.29 -17.60 11.89
CA GLN A 282 -7.07 -18.34 10.90
C GLN A 282 -6.18 -19.09 9.89
N LEU A 283 -5.11 -18.44 9.40
CA LEU A 283 -4.15 -19.07 8.49
C LEU A 283 -3.39 -20.22 9.17
N GLY A 284 -3.00 -20.07 10.43
CA GLY A 284 -2.32 -21.10 11.22
C GLY A 284 -3.18 -22.34 11.44
N VAL A 285 -4.49 -22.17 11.64
CA VAL A 285 -5.47 -23.27 11.74
C VAL A 285 -5.68 -23.97 10.40
N ASN A 286 -5.75 -23.23 9.30
CA ASN A 286 -5.92 -23.79 7.95
C ASN A 286 -4.84 -23.29 6.98
N THR A 287 -3.65 -23.88 7.10
CA THR A 287 -2.52 -23.59 6.20
C THR A 287 -2.73 -24.11 4.77
N GLY A 288 -3.77 -24.91 4.54
CA GLY A 288 -4.19 -25.37 3.22
C GLY A 288 -4.95 -24.31 2.40
N MET A 289 -5.24 -23.14 2.97
CA MET A 289 -5.88 -22.06 2.23
C MET A 289 -5.10 -21.70 0.96
N ASN A 290 -5.84 -21.46 -0.13
CA ASN A 290 -5.30 -20.84 -1.33
C ASN A 290 -5.26 -19.31 -1.19
N ALA A 291 -4.70 -18.63 -2.20
CA ALA A 291 -4.56 -17.18 -2.21
C ALA A 291 -5.88 -16.42 -2.02
N GLU A 292 -6.94 -16.83 -2.71
CA GLU A 292 -8.24 -16.17 -2.65
C GLU A 292 -8.91 -16.35 -1.29
N GLN A 293 -8.79 -17.55 -0.71
CA GLN A 293 -9.28 -17.84 0.64
C GLN A 293 -8.57 -16.97 1.68
N LEU A 294 -7.24 -16.82 1.59
CA LEU A 294 -6.52 -15.89 2.47
C LEU A 294 -6.95 -14.44 2.24
N GLY A 295 -7.15 -14.02 0.98
CA GLY A 295 -7.68 -12.68 0.67
C GLY A 295 -9.06 -12.42 1.30
N VAL A 296 -9.96 -13.41 1.27
CA VAL A 296 -11.27 -13.35 1.95
C VAL A 296 -11.08 -13.21 3.47
N VAL A 297 -10.20 -14.01 4.07
CA VAL A 297 -9.90 -13.95 5.51
C VAL A 297 -9.40 -12.57 5.91
N MET A 298 -8.48 -11.98 5.13
CA MET A 298 -7.94 -10.65 5.42
C MET A 298 -9.05 -9.58 5.42
N VAL A 299 -9.91 -9.59 4.39
CA VAL A 299 -11.01 -8.62 4.27
C VAL A 299 -12.06 -8.79 5.36
N ASP A 300 -12.46 -10.04 5.64
CA ASP A 300 -13.49 -10.32 6.63
C ASP A 300 -13.00 -10.07 8.06
N ALA A 301 -11.76 -10.45 8.38
CA ALA A 301 -11.15 -10.16 9.68
C ALA A 301 -11.01 -8.65 9.89
N TYR A 302 -10.49 -7.92 8.91
CA TYR A 302 -10.36 -6.46 8.96
C TYR A 302 -11.73 -5.83 9.28
N LYS A 303 -12.73 -6.08 8.43
CA LYS A 303 -14.10 -5.57 8.63
C LYS A 303 -14.67 -5.93 10.01
N ALA A 304 -14.48 -7.16 10.48
CA ALA A 304 -15.05 -7.63 11.75
C ALA A 304 -14.39 -7.00 12.99
N SER A 305 -13.12 -6.58 12.90
CA SER A 305 -12.37 -6.04 14.04
C SER A 305 -12.70 -4.57 14.35
N TYR A 306 -13.05 -3.76 13.35
CA TYR A 306 -13.26 -2.32 13.56
C TYR A 306 -14.42 -1.93 14.48
N PRO A 307 -15.57 -2.64 14.50
CA PRO A 307 -16.60 -2.39 15.51
C PRO A 307 -16.08 -2.56 16.95
N ALA A 308 -15.23 -3.57 17.18
CA ALA A 308 -14.63 -3.81 18.50
C ALA A 308 -13.59 -2.73 18.85
N TYR A 309 -12.77 -2.31 17.88
CA TYR A 309 -11.81 -1.21 18.08
C TYR A 309 -12.51 0.12 18.40
N ALA A 310 -13.58 0.46 17.67
CA ALA A 310 -14.37 1.66 17.94
C ALA A 310 -14.99 1.62 19.35
N ALA A 311 -15.46 0.45 19.80
CA ALA A 311 -15.96 0.28 21.15
C ALA A 311 -14.86 0.47 22.21
N ALA A 312 -13.68 -0.12 21.99
CA ALA A 312 -12.54 -0.03 22.91
C ALA A 312 -11.98 1.41 23.02
N SER A 313 -12.08 2.21 21.96
CA SER A 313 -11.61 3.60 21.95
C SER A 313 -12.63 4.60 22.50
N GLY A 314 -13.74 4.15 23.10
CA GLY A 314 -14.81 5.03 23.61
C GLY A 314 -15.64 5.71 22.52
N ASN A 315 -15.45 5.31 21.25
CA ASN A 315 -16.14 5.84 20.08
C ASN A 315 -17.24 4.88 19.58
N ALA A 316 -17.83 4.12 20.51
CA ALA A 316 -18.92 3.20 20.22
C ALA A 316 -20.07 3.96 19.52
N GLY A 317 -20.34 3.62 18.26
CA GLY A 317 -21.42 4.23 17.46
C GLY A 317 -20.99 5.32 16.47
N SER A 318 -19.75 5.81 16.48
CA SER A 318 -19.22 6.73 15.45
C SER A 318 -18.44 6.01 14.34
N GLY A 319 -18.72 4.72 14.14
CA GLY A 319 -17.88 3.72 13.47
C GLY A 319 -16.96 4.25 12.38
N GLU A 320 -15.67 3.91 12.48
CA GLU A 320 -14.67 4.30 11.50
C GLU A 320 -15.09 3.87 10.09
N VAL A 321 -14.89 4.77 9.13
CA VAL A 321 -15.01 4.44 7.71
C VAL A 321 -13.85 3.53 7.38
N VAL A 322 -14.16 2.28 7.02
CA VAL A 322 -13.15 1.32 6.59
C VAL A 322 -13.59 0.63 5.31
N THR A 323 -12.64 0.48 4.40
CA THR A 323 -12.78 -0.28 3.16
C THR A 323 -11.62 -1.26 3.08
N LEU A 324 -11.88 -2.48 2.62
CA LEU A 324 -10.84 -3.40 2.18
C LEU A 324 -11.43 -4.33 1.13
N SER A 325 -10.67 -4.61 0.08
CA SER A 325 -11.08 -5.63 -0.87
C SER A 325 -9.92 -6.51 -1.30
N ALA A 326 -10.28 -7.72 -1.72
CA ALA A 326 -9.39 -8.66 -2.38
C ALA A 326 -9.78 -8.76 -3.85
N LEU A 327 -8.82 -8.58 -4.76
CA LEU A 327 -9.03 -8.72 -6.20
C LEU A 327 -8.16 -9.82 -6.81
N ARG A 328 -8.64 -10.38 -7.91
CA ARG A 328 -7.98 -11.41 -8.70
C ARG A 328 -7.17 -10.76 -9.82
N THR A 329 -5.84 -10.89 -9.79
CA THR A 329 -4.99 -10.19 -10.78
C THR A 329 -5.14 -10.74 -12.19
N SER A 330 -5.43 -12.04 -12.34
CA SER A 330 -5.68 -12.67 -13.64
C SER A 330 -6.93 -12.12 -14.36
N ALA A 331 -7.83 -11.44 -13.65
CA ALA A 331 -8.98 -10.76 -14.23
C ALA A 331 -8.67 -9.31 -14.66
N LEU A 332 -7.53 -8.73 -14.27
CA LEU A 332 -7.19 -7.34 -14.58
C LEU A 332 -7.08 -7.04 -16.09
N PRO A 333 -6.49 -7.92 -16.94
CA PRO A 333 -6.51 -7.71 -18.39
C PRO A 333 -7.92 -7.65 -18.98
N GLY A 334 -8.82 -8.54 -18.53
CA GLY A 334 -10.21 -8.53 -18.96
C GLY A 334 -10.97 -7.30 -18.46
N PHE A 335 -10.65 -6.80 -17.27
CA PHE A 335 -11.16 -5.55 -16.74
C PHE A 335 -10.76 -4.36 -17.62
N VAL A 336 -9.48 -4.24 -17.99
CA VAL A 336 -9.02 -3.16 -18.90
C VAL A 336 -9.70 -3.27 -20.27
N GLY A 337 -9.89 -4.48 -20.81
CA GLY A 337 -10.66 -4.65 -22.05
C GLY A 337 -12.11 -4.15 -21.92
N LYS A 338 -12.77 -4.38 -20.78
CA LYS A 338 -14.12 -3.84 -20.54
C LYS A 338 -14.11 -2.33 -20.31
N LEU A 339 -13.07 -1.79 -19.68
CA LEU A 339 -12.90 -0.36 -19.48
C LEU A 339 -12.71 0.36 -20.82
N ASN A 340 -11.84 -0.16 -21.69
CA ASN A 340 -11.58 0.39 -23.01
C ASN A 340 -12.84 0.38 -23.87
N ASN A 341 -13.60 -0.72 -23.86
CA ASN A 341 -14.90 -0.78 -24.56
C ASN A 341 -15.90 0.26 -24.05
N TRP A 342 -15.88 0.58 -22.74
CA TRP A 342 -16.72 1.62 -22.18
C TRP A 342 -16.24 3.01 -22.60
N VAL A 343 -14.93 3.27 -22.53
CA VAL A 343 -14.33 4.52 -22.98
C VAL A 343 -14.64 4.76 -24.45
N ASP A 344 -14.43 3.78 -25.33
CA ASP A 344 -14.76 3.87 -26.76
C ASP A 344 -16.23 4.21 -27.00
N ALA A 345 -17.14 3.54 -26.27
CA ALA A 345 -18.56 3.79 -26.41
C ALA A 345 -18.98 5.19 -25.94
N VAL A 346 -18.28 5.74 -24.94
CA VAL A 346 -18.49 7.11 -24.46
C VAL A 346 -17.90 8.13 -25.44
N MET A 347 -16.68 7.91 -25.90
CA MET A 347 -15.92 8.83 -26.76
C MET A 347 -16.52 8.94 -28.18
N ASN A 348 -17.13 7.88 -28.70
CA ASN A 348 -17.75 7.85 -30.03
C ASN A 348 -19.22 8.37 -30.06
N ASP A 349 -19.78 8.74 -28.91
CA ASP A 349 -21.13 9.31 -28.80
C ASP A 349 -21.05 10.69 -28.11
N PRO A 350 -21.20 11.80 -28.85
CA PRO A 350 -21.08 13.15 -28.28
C PRO A 350 -22.01 13.42 -27.10
N GLN A 351 -23.20 12.79 -27.09
CA GLN A 351 -24.14 12.94 -25.99
C GLN A 351 -23.69 12.13 -24.78
N ALA A 352 -23.18 10.91 -24.99
CA ALA A 352 -22.61 10.10 -23.92
C ALA A 352 -21.35 10.76 -23.32
N LEU A 353 -20.45 11.28 -24.15
CA LEU A 353 -19.26 12.02 -23.74
C LEU A 353 -19.65 13.18 -22.83
N LYS A 354 -20.53 14.08 -23.30
CA LYS A 354 -21.01 15.23 -22.53
C LYS A 354 -21.61 14.84 -21.17
N ILE A 355 -22.34 13.72 -21.12
CA ILE A 355 -22.92 13.24 -19.86
C ILE A 355 -21.84 12.67 -18.94
N ALA A 356 -20.95 11.82 -19.47
CA ALA A 356 -19.94 11.13 -18.68
C ALA A 356 -18.90 12.08 -18.08
N THR A 357 -18.55 13.15 -18.81
CA THR A 357 -17.61 14.19 -18.36
C THR A 357 -18.26 15.29 -17.51
N SER A 358 -19.60 15.32 -17.43
CA SER A 358 -20.32 16.35 -16.68
C SER A 358 -19.98 16.32 -15.18
N LYS A 359 -19.95 17.51 -14.56
CA LYS A 359 -19.78 17.65 -13.11
C LYS A 359 -20.78 16.79 -12.33
N ALA A 360 -22.04 16.74 -12.77
CA ALA A 360 -23.07 15.93 -12.12
C ALA A 360 -22.78 14.42 -12.17
N ALA A 361 -22.14 13.92 -13.23
CA ALA A 361 -21.73 12.51 -13.31
C ALA A 361 -20.58 12.21 -12.36
N VAL A 362 -19.55 13.07 -12.37
CA VAL A 362 -18.35 12.96 -11.54
C VAL A 362 -18.67 13.09 -10.05
N ASP A 363 -19.45 14.10 -9.66
CA ASP A 363 -19.89 14.32 -8.26
C ASP A 363 -20.84 13.21 -7.76
N GLY A 364 -21.42 12.43 -8.67
CA GLY A 364 -22.26 11.28 -8.30
C GLY A 364 -21.47 10.01 -7.95
N ALA A 365 -20.16 9.99 -8.20
CA ALA A 365 -19.30 8.90 -7.75
C ALA A 365 -18.99 9.03 -6.26
N TYR A 366 -18.85 7.90 -5.58
CA TYR A 366 -18.27 7.89 -4.24
C TYR A 366 -16.79 8.27 -4.33
N TYR A 367 -16.31 9.14 -3.45
CA TYR A 367 -14.92 9.56 -3.39
C TYR A 367 -14.32 9.20 -2.03
N PHE A 368 -13.01 9.06 -2.01
CA PHE A 368 -12.24 8.70 -0.81
C PHE A 368 -11.51 9.92 -0.25
N TYR A 369 -10.66 9.75 0.77
CA TYR A 369 -9.93 10.86 1.39
C TYR A 369 -9.23 11.79 0.38
N MET A 370 -8.61 11.22 -0.66
CA MET A 370 -8.19 12.00 -1.82
C MET A 370 -9.37 12.14 -2.78
N GLU A 371 -9.87 13.37 -2.98
CA GLU A 371 -11.08 13.61 -3.79
C GLU A 371 -10.93 13.18 -5.25
N ASP A 372 -9.69 13.15 -5.77
CA ASP A 372 -9.36 12.64 -7.10
C ASP A 372 -9.31 11.09 -7.17
N SER A 373 -9.45 10.40 -6.03
CA SER A 373 -9.66 8.96 -5.93
C SER A 373 -11.16 8.69 -5.77
N LYS A 374 -11.78 8.11 -6.80
CA LYS A 374 -13.22 7.83 -6.83
C LYS A 374 -13.49 6.36 -7.07
N ASP A 375 -14.58 5.83 -6.54
CA ASP A 375 -14.99 4.46 -6.79
C ASP A 375 -15.49 4.32 -8.23
N LEU A 376 -14.83 3.44 -9.01
CA LEU A 376 -15.12 3.28 -10.43
C LEU A 376 -16.55 2.79 -10.65
N TYR A 377 -17.03 1.83 -9.84
CA TYR A 377 -18.35 1.25 -10.02
C TYR A 377 -19.46 2.28 -9.82
N THR A 378 -19.35 3.14 -8.81
CA THR A 378 -20.31 4.21 -8.53
C THR A 378 -20.22 5.33 -9.55
N TYR A 379 -19.04 5.63 -10.08
CA TYR A 379 -18.89 6.54 -11.21
C TYR A 379 -19.66 6.04 -12.44
N ILE A 380 -19.46 4.78 -12.83
CA ILE A 380 -20.21 4.18 -13.95
C ILE A 380 -21.72 4.13 -13.66
N SER A 381 -22.13 3.87 -12.42
CA SER A 381 -23.54 3.95 -12.00
C SER A 381 -24.12 5.36 -12.22
N SER A 382 -23.36 6.39 -11.81
CA SER A 382 -23.74 7.79 -11.97
C SER A 382 -23.90 8.16 -13.44
N VAL A 383 -22.95 7.76 -14.30
CA VAL A 383 -23.04 7.95 -15.76
C VAL A 383 -24.26 7.23 -16.33
N ASN A 384 -24.42 5.93 -16.05
CA ASN A 384 -25.52 5.10 -16.56
C ASN A 384 -26.91 5.65 -16.21
N SER A 385 -27.06 6.16 -14.98
CA SER A 385 -28.31 6.78 -14.51
C SER A 385 -28.69 8.03 -15.33
N LYS A 386 -27.68 8.79 -15.78
CA LYS A 386 -27.87 10.05 -16.52
C LYS A 386 -27.99 9.84 -18.03
N LEU A 387 -27.35 8.79 -18.57
CA LEU A 387 -27.53 8.38 -19.95
C LEU A 387 -28.99 8.01 -20.24
N GLY A 388 -29.67 7.27 -19.35
CA GLY A 388 -31.06 6.87 -19.58
C GLY A 388 -31.21 6.06 -20.87
N ILE A 389 -31.97 6.58 -21.85
CA ILE A 389 -32.13 6.02 -23.21
C ILE A 389 -31.23 6.71 -24.26
N LYS A 390 -30.50 7.76 -23.87
CA LYS A 390 -29.80 8.68 -24.78
C LYS A 390 -28.42 8.19 -25.24
N GLY A 391 -27.88 7.15 -24.62
CA GLY A 391 -26.58 6.57 -24.98
C GLY A 391 -26.56 5.06 -24.69
N PRO A 392 -27.36 4.24 -25.41
CA PRO A 392 -27.54 2.83 -25.10
C PRO A 392 -26.23 2.03 -25.22
N GLY A 393 -25.35 2.39 -26.15
CA GLY A 393 -24.02 1.76 -26.30
C GLY A 393 -23.15 1.92 -25.06
N ALA A 394 -22.92 3.17 -24.64
CA ALA A 394 -22.15 3.50 -23.44
C ALA A 394 -22.77 2.88 -22.17
N LYS A 395 -24.11 2.90 -22.06
CA LYS A 395 -24.81 2.30 -20.91
C LYS A 395 -24.64 0.78 -20.83
N ASN A 396 -24.75 0.09 -21.96
CA ASN A 396 -24.56 -1.36 -22.04
C ASN A 396 -23.11 -1.74 -21.73
N ALA A 397 -22.13 -1.01 -22.30
CA ALA A 397 -20.72 -1.20 -22.00
C ALA A 397 -20.42 -0.95 -20.51
N GLY A 398 -21.02 0.09 -19.91
CA GLY A 398 -20.86 0.41 -18.50
C GLY A 398 -21.42 -0.68 -17.60
N THR A 399 -22.59 -1.21 -17.95
CA THR A 399 -23.21 -2.34 -17.23
C THR A 399 -22.34 -3.61 -17.35
N ALA A 400 -21.76 -3.87 -18.52
CA ALA A 400 -20.84 -4.99 -18.72
C ALA A 400 -19.55 -4.84 -17.89
N LEU A 401 -19.00 -3.63 -17.80
CA LEU A 401 -17.85 -3.32 -16.95
C LEU A 401 -18.17 -3.54 -15.47
N GLN A 402 -19.29 -3.00 -14.98
CA GLN A 402 -19.75 -3.19 -13.60
C GLN A 402 -19.94 -4.67 -13.24
N ASN A 403 -20.57 -5.44 -14.13
CA ASN A 403 -20.73 -6.88 -13.95
C ASN A 403 -19.38 -7.61 -13.90
N TYR A 404 -18.41 -7.21 -14.73
CA TYR A 404 -17.08 -7.81 -14.71
C TYR A 404 -16.33 -7.50 -13.42
N ILE A 405 -16.38 -6.25 -12.95
CA ILE A 405 -15.79 -5.85 -11.66
C ILE A 405 -16.35 -6.74 -10.54
N LYS A 406 -17.68 -6.81 -10.44
CA LYS A 406 -18.35 -7.52 -9.33
C LYS A 406 -18.20 -9.04 -9.37
N ASN A 407 -18.26 -9.64 -10.55
CA ASN A 407 -18.39 -11.10 -10.67
C ASN A 407 -17.09 -11.80 -11.08
N SER A 408 -16.09 -11.07 -11.56
CA SER A 408 -14.85 -11.65 -12.09
C SER A 408 -13.59 -11.07 -11.47
N LEU A 409 -13.57 -9.78 -11.14
CA LEU A 409 -12.39 -9.13 -10.58
C LEU A 409 -12.36 -9.17 -9.05
N ILE A 410 -13.42 -8.70 -8.39
CA ILE A 410 -13.46 -8.61 -6.92
C ILE A 410 -13.80 -9.98 -6.34
N ILE A 411 -12.90 -10.50 -5.50
CA ILE A 411 -13.09 -11.75 -4.74
C ILE A 411 -13.95 -11.45 -3.50
N ARG A 412 -13.62 -10.37 -2.79
CA ARG A 412 -14.30 -9.96 -1.57
C ARG A 412 -14.23 -8.46 -1.40
N ASN A 413 -15.33 -7.83 -1.01
CA ASN A 413 -15.39 -6.43 -0.65
C ASN A 413 -15.92 -6.29 0.78
N GLY A 414 -15.19 -5.59 1.63
CA GLY A 414 -15.50 -5.35 3.03
C GLY A 414 -15.57 -3.86 3.32
N VAL A 415 -16.75 -3.37 3.64
CA VAL A 415 -16.99 -1.95 3.95
C VAL A 415 -17.73 -1.77 5.27
N LEU A 416 -17.38 -0.71 5.99
CA LEU A 416 -18.15 -0.15 7.11
C LEU A 416 -18.02 1.38 7.11
N PRO A 417 -19.02 2.10 7.66
CA PRO A 417 -20.37 1.60 7.98
C PRO A 417 -21.15 1.23 6.71
N VAL A 418 -22.37 0.68 6.86
CA VAL A 418 -23.23 0.25 5.73
C VAL A 418 -23.55 1.39 4.75
N SER A 419 -23.44 2.65 5.17
CA SER A 419 -23.62 3.82 4.31
C SER A 419 -22.48 4.04 3.31
N VAL A 420 -21.31 3.42 3.52
CA VAL A 420 -20.16 3.48 2.60
C VAL A 420 -20.51 2.72 1.32
N LYS A 421 -20.31 3.37 0.18
CA LYS A 421 -20.73 2.85 -1.14
C LYS A 421 -19.58 2.22 -1.93
N ALA A 422 -18.38 2.16 -1.37
CA ALA A 422 -17.20 1.56 -2.01
C ALA A 422 -17.46 0.13 -2.49
N GLN A 423 -17.00 -0.20 -3.68
CA GLN A 423 -17.25 -1.45 -4.40
C GLN A 423 -15.98 -2.28 -4.63
N GLY A 424 -14.86 -1.89 -4.04
CA GLY A 424 -13.62 -2.65 -4.01
C GLY A 424 -12.54 -2.16 -4.98
N MET A 425 -12.76 -1.06 -5.72
CA MET A 425 -11.71 -0.52 -6.59
C MET A 425 -11.91 0.97 -6.88
N ALA A 426 -10.93 1.76 -6.44
CA ALA A 426 -10.81 3.17 -6.77
C ALA A 426 -10.24 3.37 -8.19
N ILE A 427 -10.47 4.54 -8.75
CA ILE A 427 -9.88 5.02 -9.99
C ILE A 427 -9.59 6.53 -9.88
N TYR A 428 -8.51 6.96 -10.55
CA TYR A 428 -8.14 8.37 -10.60
C TYR A 428 -9.08 9.14 -11.54
N ILE A 429 -9.72 10.18 -11.01
CA ILE A 429 -10.51 11.16 -11.76
C ILE A 429 -10.14 12.55 -11.22
N PRO A 430 -9.27 13.32 -11.89
CA PRO A 430 -8.86 14.64 -11.43
C PRO A 430 -10.04 15.62 -11.37
N GLU A 431 -9.95 16.56 -10.44
CA GLU A 431 -10.90 17.68 -10.36
C GLU A 431 -10.46 18.86 -11.23
N LEU A 432 -9.27 19.38 -10.96
CA LEU A 432 -8.72 20.58 -11.64
C LEU A 432 -7.39 20.34 -12.35
N THR A 433 -6.55 19.44 -11.83
CA THR A 433 -5.20 19.22 -12.35
C THR A 433 -4.98 17.75 -12.63
N TYR A 434 -4.61 17.44 -13.87
CA TYR A 434 -4.16 16.12 -14.27
C TYR A 434 -2.65 15.99 -14.02
N ASN A 435 -2.26 15.08 -13.12
CA ASN A 435 -0.84 14.84 -12.82
C ASN A 435 -0.34 13.64 -13.64
N SER A 436 0.26 13.92 -14.80
CA SER A 436 0.78 12.91 -15.72
C SER A 436 2.01 12.18 -15.17
N SER A 437 2.88 12.89 -14.43
CA SER A 437 4.22 12.42 -14.05
C SER A 437 4.25 11.06 -13.32
N ASN A 438 3.23 10.82 -12.50
CA ASN A 438 3.07 9.62 -11.67
C ASN A 438 1.88 8.74 -12.10
N TYR A 439 1.34 8.99 -13.30
CA TYR A 439 0.22 8.22 -13.83
C TYR A 439 0.49 7.65 -15.23
N GLU A 440 0.98 8.46 -16.17
CA GLU A 440 1.19 8.04 -17.57
C GLU A 440 2.33 7.04 -17.74
N LYS A 441 3.25 6.97 -16.76
CA LYS A 441 4.33 5.98 -16.75
C LYS A 441 3.89 4.56 -16.36
N LEU A 442 2.66 4.39 -15.88
CA LEU A 442 2.13 3.10 -15.43
C LEU A 442 1.62 2.27 -16.61
N ALA A 443 1.75 0.96 -16.53
CA ALA A 443 1.21 0.03 -17.52
C ALA A 443 -0.31 0.19 -17.70
N PHE A 444 -1.01 0.66 -16.67
CA PHE A 444 -2.45 0.96 -16.78
C PHE A 444 -2.73 2.09 -17.78
N ALA A 445 -1.95 3.16 -17.77
CA ALA A 445 -2.11 4.25 -18.73
C ALA A 445 -1.71 3.80 -20.14
N ALA A 446 -0.72 2.93 -20.28
CA ALA A 446 -0.32 2.40 -21.58
C ALA A 446 -1.35 1.43 -22.20
N ASP A 447 -1.96 0.56 -21.38
CA ASP A 447 -2.85 -0.50 -21.87
C ASP A 447 -4.34 -0.12 -21.85
N SER A 448 -4.71 0.95 -21.12
CA SER A 448 -6.09 1.44 -21.05
C SER A 448 -6.27 2.75 -21.79
N TYR A 449 -7.49 3.03 -22.24
CA TYR A 449 -7.85 4.33 -22.84
C TYR A 449 -8.24 5.37 -21.77
N TRP A 450 -7.92 5.11 -20.50
CA TRP A 450 -8.42 5.91 -19.40
C TRP A 450 -7.76 7.29 -19.34
N ASP A 451 -6.46 7.38 -19.56
CA ASP A 451 -5.75 8.65 -19.56
C ASP A 451 -6.19 9.57 -20.71
N ASP A 452 -6.41 9.02 -21.91
CA ASP A 452 -7.04 9.72 -23.04
C ASP A 452 -8.44 10.24 -22.67
N TYR A 453 -9.23 9.41 -21.99
CA TYR A 453 -10.54 9.79 -21.48
C TYR A 453 -10.45 10.92 -20.46
N LEU A 454 -9.49 10.88 -19.53
CA LEU A 454 -9.26 11.92 -18.54
C LEU A 454 -8.84 13.25 -19.18
N ARG A 455 -7.93 13.22 -20.17
CA ARG A 455 -7.52 14.43 -20.92
C ARG A 455 -8.72 15.06 -21.64
N THR A 456 -9.51 14.25 -22.34
CA THR A 456 -10.75 14.71 -22.98
C THR A 456 -11.73 15.28 -21.97
N MET A 457 -11.89 14.63 -20.80
CA MET A 457 -12.73 15.13 -19.73
C MET A 457 -12.27 16.52 -19.24
N MET A 458 -10.97 16.76 -19.14
CA MET A 458 -10.44 18.07 -18.76
C MET A 458 -10.75 19.12 -19.83
N GLU A 459 -10.60 18.79 -21.11
CA GLU A 459 -10.95 19.68 -22.22
C GLU A 459 -12.45 20.03 -22.24
N GLU A 460 -13.34 19.05 -22.01
CA GLU A 460 -14.78 19.27 -21.94
C GLU A 460 -15.20 20.18 -20.78
N ARG A 461 -14.43 20.21 -19.66
CA ARG A 461 -14.70 21.10 -18.53
C ARG A 461 -14.26 22.54 -18.76
N LEU A 462 -13.41 22.78 -19.77
CA LEU A 462 -12.96 24.12 -20.16
C LEU A 462 -13.92 24.80 -21.15
N LYS A 463 -14.82 24.04 -21.79
CA LYS A 463 -15.87 24.52 -22.68
C LYS A 463 -17.08 25.00 -21.89
#